data_AF-A0A1V3IRU6-F1
#
_entry.id   AF-A0A1V3IRU6-F1
#
_cell.length_a   1.000
_cell.length_b   1.000
_cell.length_c   1.000
_cell.angle_alpha   90.00
_cell.angle_beta   90.00
_cell.angle_gamma   90.00
#
_symmetry.space_group_name_H-M   'P 1'
#
loop_
_entity.id
_entity.type
_entity.pdbx_description
1 polymer ?
#
loop_
_entity_poly.entity_id
_entity_poly.type
_entity_poly.pdbx_seq_one_letter_code
_entity_poly.pdbx_strand_id
1 'polypeptide(L)'
;MITLDVNKYFSNDPELKYENVAYSVNGSSLSVNNTDVEMDIGKLSNYQYGLHRGVFTHPDLIVKDGTGKNQLNYTIVNQPYSFYGVLADNDQGYQFLGYVDKTFISKNSPELLRGSATYKGEVMATYTVDGKYVDKTAYDAYSQHNSDYFYISPYPTDDGSLRAQYRKDIVTFNEKDGTIELKADFDKERISGYLNSNSIGRVRLSETDLSMNGYTGAFSYQNGKTLETDKLKQGKYVGRGSSNRKEVVGQIKIEFDEQKLGGEFGTYQAVYGATAQ
;
A
#
# COMPACT_ATOMS: atom_id res chain seq x y z
N MET A 1 0.42 9.80 -11.48
CA MET A 1 0.40 8.35 -11.16
C MET A 1 1.64 7.77 -11.82
N ILE A 2 2.57 7.19 -11.06
CA ILE A 2 3.66 6.42 -11.67
C ILE A 2 3.02 5.16 -12.25
N THR A 3 2.72 5.21 -13.54
CA THR A 3 2.52 4.05 -14.38
C THR A 3 3.88 3.37 -14.43
N LEU A 4 3.98 2.32 -13.63
CA LEU A 4 5.05 1.36 -13.73
C LEU A 4 4.82 0.65 -15.06
N ASP A 5 5.59 1.03 -16.09
CA ASP A 5 5.39 0.50 -17.43
C ASP A 5 5.46 -1.03 -17.39
N VAL A 6 4.37 -1.60 -17.85
CA VAL A 6 3.99 -3.00 -17.89
C VAL A 6 4.64 -3.64 -19.11
N ASN A 7 5.94 -3.43 -19.31
CA ASN A 7 6.63 -3.93 -20.51
C ASN A 7 8.02 -4.55 -20.25
N LYS A 8 8.46 -4.74 -19.00
CA LYS A 8 9.59 -5.63 -18.70
C LYS A 8 9.31 -6.62 -17.59
N TYR A 9 9.88 -7.79 -17.85
CA TYR A 9 9.57 -9.08 -17.26
C TYR A 9 10.03 -9.18 -15.80
N PHE A 10 9.15 -9.64 -14.91
CA PHE A 10 9.49 -9.95 -13.52
C PHE A 10 9.72 -11.44 -13.36
N SER A 11 10.84 -11.79 -12.76
CA SER A 11 11.12 -13.13 -12.30
C SER A 11 12.25 -13.11 -11.27
N ASN A 12 12.13 -13.96 -10.25
CA ASN A 12 13.19 -14.27 -9.30
C ASN A 12 14.19 -15.32 -9.84
N ASP A 13 13.93 -15.81 -11.04
CA ASP A 13 14.79 -16.70 -11.82
C ASP A 13 15.31 -15.93 -13.06
N PRO A 14 16.65 -15.73 -13.19
CA PRO A 14 17.24 -15.03 -14.33
C PRO A 14 16.95 -15.69 -15.69
N GLU A 15 16.47 -16.94 -15.74
CA GLU A 15 16.09 -17.65 -16.97
C GLU A 15 14.60 -17.55 -17.33
N LEU A 16 13.76 -17.04 -16.42
CA LEU A 16 12.32 -16.90 -16.63
C LEU A 16 12.00 -15.44 -16.92
N LYS A 17 11.46 -15.14 -18.09
CA LYS A 17 10.97 -13.81 -18.47
C LYS A 17 9.46 -13.90 -18.52
N TYR A 18 8.75 -13.46 -17.47
CA TYR A 18 7.29 -13.46 -17.44
C TYR A 18 6.69 -12.07 -17.20
N GLU A 19 5.45 -11.91 -17.68
CA GLU A 19 4.73 -10.64 -17.83
C GLU A 19 4.45 -9.89 -16.51
N ASN A 20 4.71 -8.57 -16.58
CA ASN A 20 3.83 -7.44 -16.22
C ASN A 20 2.91 -7.56 -14.99
N VAL A 21 2.94 -6.52 -14.16
CA VAL A 21 1.82 -5.80 -13.51
C VAL A 21 2.28 -5.29 -12.15
N ALA A 22 2.90 -4.11 -12.09
CA ALA A 22 2.84 -3.34 -10.86
C ALA A 22 1.60 -2.43 -10.96
N TYR A 23 0.66 -2.58 -10.03
CA TYR A 23 -0.54 -1.75 -9.98
C TYR A 23 -0.44 -0.87 -8.73
N SER A 24 -0.72 0.43 -8.87
CA SER A 24 -1.07 1.29 -7.74
C SER A 24 -2.42 0.79 -7.21
N VAL A 25 -2.38 0.00 -6.12
CA VAL A 25 -3.60 -0.67 -5.63
C VAL A 25 -4.55 0.31 -4.93
N ASN A 26 -4.08 1.50 -4.53
CA ASN A 26 -4.87 2.69 -4.19
C ASN A 26 -4.04 3.95 -4.45
N GLY A 27 -4.73 5.09 -4.63
CA GLY A 27 -4.19 6.38 -5.05
C GLY A 27 -2.79 6.70 -4.53
N SER A 28 -1.92 7.09 -5.44
CA SER A 28 -0.59 7.62 -5.13
C SER A 28 -0.73 9.04 -4.60
N SER A 29 -0.05 9.34 -3.49
CA SER A 29 0.18 10.72 -3.02
C SER A 29 1.59 11.22 -3.38
N LEU A 30 2.31 10.51 -4.25
CA LEU A 30 3.64 10.91 -4.67
C LEU A 30 3.58 12.22 -5.46
N SER A 31 4.44 13.16 -5.07
CA SER A 31 4.63 14.43 -5.74
C SER A 31 5.49 14.25 -6.99
N VAL A 32 4.93 13.62 -8.04
CA VAL A 32 5.65 13.36 -9.30
C VAL A 32 4.89 13.88 -10.51
N ASN A 33 5.64 14.39 -11.48
CA ASN A 33 5.08 15.05 -12.66
C ASN A 33 4.88 14.13 -13.87
N ASN A 34 5.64 13.04 -13.94
CA ASN A 34 5.64 12.16 -15.10
C ASN A 34 4.86 10.89 -14.78
N THR A 35 4.05 10.45 -15.75
CA THR A 35 3.18 9.29 -15.57
C THR A 35 3.83 7.98 -15.95
N ASP A 36 4.89 7.96 -16.75
CA ASP A 36 5.38 6.70 -17.34
C ASP A 36 6.86 6.50 -17.00
N VAL A 37 7.13 6.05 -15.77
CA VAL A 37 8.48 5.72 -15.30
C VAL A 37 8.52 4.24 -14.95
N GLU A 38 9.34 3.50 -15.67
CA GLU A 38 9.51 2.06 -15.46
C GLU A 38 10.46 1.77 -14.28
N MET A 39 10.05 0.87 -13.40
CA MET A 39 10.85 0.43 -12.26
C MET A 39 11.03 -1.08 -12.28
N ASP A 40 12.29 -1.50 -12.32
CA ASP A 40 12.69 -2.90 -12.27
C ASP A 40 12.92 -3.32 -10.81
N ILE A 41 11.87 -3.80 -10.15
CA ILE A 41 11.89 -4.33 -8.77
C ILE A 41 12.92 -5.46 -8.60
N GLY A 42 13.16 -6.26 -9.65
CA GLY A 42 14.19 -7.31 -9.63
C GLY A 42 15.59 -6.71 -9.45
N LYS A 43 15.90 -5.66 -10.21
CA LYS A 43 17.16 -4.90 -10.00
C LYS A 43 17.21 -4.21 -8.63
N LEU A 44 16.11 -3.61 -8.17
CA LEU A 44 16.05 -2.97 -6.84
C LEU A 44 16.31 -3.95 -5.70
N SER A 45 16.01 -5.23 -5.90
CA SER A 45 16.24 -6.32 -4.94
C SER A 45 17.49 -7.15 -5.23
N ASN A 46 18.30 -6.77 -6.23
CA ASN A 46 19.41 -7.59 -6.74
C ASN A 46 19.00 -9.04 -7.06
N TYR A 47 17.74 -9.26 -7.44
CA TYR A 47 17.14 -10.58 -7.67
C TYR A 47 17.23 -11.51 -6.45
N GLN A 48 17.28 -10.95 -5.24
CA GLN A 48 17.35 -11.69 -3.99
C GLN A 48 16.03 -11.59 -3.21
N TYR A 49 15.69 -12.65 -2.48
CA TYR A 49 14.56 -12.65 -1.57
C TYR A 49 14.83 -11.82 -0.31
N GLY A 50 13.77 -11.39 0.36
CA GLY A 50 13.83 -10.64 1.61
C GLY A 50 13.63 -9.14 1.43
N LEU A 51 14.02 -8.39 2.45
CA LEU A 51 13.77 -6.95 2.59
C LEU A 51 14.89 -6.13 1.96
N HIS A 52 14.53 -5.24 1.04
CA HIS A 52 15.44 -4.36 0.32
C HIS A 52 15.03 -2.91 0.49
N ARG A 53 16.03 -2.04 0.59
CA ARG A 53 15.85 -0.59 0.73
C ARG A 53 16.83 0.13 -0.17
N GLY A 54 16.43 1.29 -0.65
CA GLY A 54 17.33 2.14 -1.38
C GLY A 54 16.63 3.34 -1.99
N VAL A 55 17.29 3.88 -3.00
CA VAL A 55 16.82 5.04 -3.75
C VAL A 55 16.64 4.65 -5.20
N PHE A 56 15.44 4.90 -5.71
CA PHE A 56 15.13 4.80 -7.13
C PHE A 56 15.37 6.13 -7.82
N THR A 57 16.07 6.10 -8.95
CA THR A 57 16.28 7.24 -9.85
C THR A 57 15.99 6.79 -11.27
N HIS A 58 15.52 7.71 -12.10
CA HIS A 58 15.31 7.50 -13.53
C HIS A 58 15.55 8.82 -14.27
N PRO A 59 16.10 8.80 -15.50
CA PRO A 59 16.30 10.03 -16.27
C PRO A 59 15.02 10.86 -16.44
N ASP A 60 13.89 10.17 -16.62
CA ASP A 60 12.57 10.79 -16.78
C ASP A 60 11.78 10.91 -15.46
N LEU A 61 12.38 10.63 -14.31
CA LEU A 61 11.72 10.87 -13.03
C LEU A 61 11.79 12.36 -12.70
N ILE A 62 10.65 12.97 -12.39
CA ILE A 62 10.57 14.35 -11.89
C ILE A 62 9.82 14.34 -10.57
N VAL A 63 10.50 14.69 -9.48
CA VAL A 63 9.94 14.72 -8.12
C VAL A 63 9.82 16.18 -7.66
N LYS A 64 8.68 16.52 -7.06
CA LYS A 64 8.30 17.87 -6.61
C LYS A 64 8.17 17.96 -5.09
N ASP A 65 9.05 17.27 -4.38
CA ASP A 65 9.07 17.22 -2.91
C ASP A 65 9.90 18.35 -2.26
N GLY A 66 10.27 19.37 -3.04
CA GLY A 66 11.08 20.50 -2.59
C GLY A 66 12.58 20.22 -2.40
N THR A 67 13.05 18.97 -2.54
CA THR A 67 14.47 18.63 -2.35
C THR A 67 15.36 18.97 -3.53
N GLY A 68 14.77 19.22 -4.70
CA GLY A 68 15.49 19.40 -5.96
C GLY A 68 16.15 18.11 -6.49
N LYS A 69 15.86 16.95 -5.88
CA LYS A 69 16.37 15.64 -6.31
C LYS A 69 15.26 14.82 -6.96
N ASN A 70 15.53 14.30 -8.15
CA ASN A 70 14.62 13.38 -8.84
C ASN A 70 14.81 11.94 -8.35
N GLN A 71 14.41 11.70 -7.10
CA GLN A 71 14.64 10.42 -6.43
C GLN A 71 13.46 10.01 -5.55
N LEU A 72 13.19 8.71 -5.47
CA LEU A 72 12.19 8.13 -4.56
C LEU A 72 12.86 7.10 -3.66
N ASN A 73 12.54 7.11 -2.38
CA ASN A 73 12.95 6.05 -1.47
C ASN A 73 12.05 4.84 -1.69
N TYR A 74 12.63 3.64 -1.65
CA TYR A 74 11.86 2.40 -1.70
C TYR A 74 12.18 1.50 -0.52
N THR A 75 11.16 0.80 -0.06
CA THR A 75 11.27 -0.36 0.82
C THR A 75 10.39 -1.47 0.28
N ILE A 76 10.99 -2.60 -0.09
CA ILE A 76 10.28 -3.73 -0.71
C ILE A 76 10.67 -5.04 -0.04
N VAL A 77 9.74 -5.99 0.01
CA VAL A 77 10.00 -7.38 0.37
C VAL A 77 9.77 -8.22 -0.87
N ASN A 78 10.82 -8.90 -1.31
CA ASN A 78 10.78 -9.81 -2.44
C ASN A 78 10.59 -11.26 -1.95
N GLN A 79 9.58 -11.95 -2.48
CA GLN A 79 9.20 -13.31 -2.14
C GLN A 79 9.25 -14.19 -3.41
N PRO A 80 9.38 -15.52 -3.28
CA PRO A 80 9.47 -16.44 -4.42
C PRO A 80 8.49 -16.20 -5.58
N TYR A 81 7.23 -15.88 -5.29
CA TYR A 81 6.18 -15.70 -6.29
C TYR A 81 5.46 -14.34 -6.17
N SER A 82 6.01 -13.38 -5.43
CA SER A 82 5.35 -12.12 -5.14
C SER A 82 6.30 -11.07 -4.59
N PHE A 83 5.88 -9.81 -4.60
CA PHE A 83 6.55 -8.77 -3.83
C PHE A 83 5.54 -7.77 -3.30
N TYR A 84 5.92 -7.05 -2.26
CA TYR A 84 5.15 -5.93 -1.72
C TYR A 84 6.08 -4.87 -1.15
N GLY A 85 5.60 -3.63 -1.04
CA GLY A 85 6.42 -2.56 -0.50
C GLY A 85 5.83 -1.17 -0.66
N VAL A 86 6.68 -0.17 -0.49
CA VAL A 86 6.34 1.25 -0.54
C VAL A 86 7.40 2.02 -1.32
N LEU A 87 6.94 2.95 -2.16
CA LEU A 87 7.71 4.09 -2.63
C LEU A 87 7.31 5.33 -1.85
N ALA A 88 8.28 6.15 -1.49
CA ALA A 88 8.05 7.41 -0.79
C ALA A 88 8.90 8.53 -1.40
N ASP A 89 8.33 9.73 -1.47
CA ASP A 89 9.10 10.95 -1.67
C ASP A 89 9.53 11.56 -0.31
N ASN A 90 10.20 12.71 -0.31
CA ASN A 90 10.61 13.36 0.93
C ASN A 90 9.55 14.31 1.52
N ASP A 91 8.41 14.49 0.86
CA ASP A 91 7.30 15.34 1.29
C ASP A 91 6.07 14.51 1.70
N GLN A 92 6.33 13.37 2.36
CA GLN A 92 5.31 12.49 2.95
C GLN A 92 4.38 11.80 1.93
N GLY A 93 4.64 11.97 0.63
CA GLY A 93 3.97 11.25 -0.45
C GLY A 93 4.41 9.80 -0.48
N TYR A 94 3.48 8.89 -0.78
CA TYR A 94 3.77 7.48 -0.88
C TYR A 94 2.93 6.77 -1.95
N GLN A 95 3.41 5.60 -2.35
CA GLN A 95 2.69 4.65 -3.17
C GLN A 95 3.00 3.23 -2.69
N PHE A 96 1.97 2.50 -2.28
CA PHE A 96 2.10 1.08 -2.02
C PHE A 96 2.27 0.29 -3.32
N LEU A 97 3.15 -0.70 -3.27
CA LEU A 97 3.45 -1.61 -4.35
C LEU A 97 3.05 -3.04 -3.98
N GLY A 98 2.56 -3.80 -4.94
CA GLY A 98 2.26 -5.21 -4.73
C GLY A 98 2.09 -5.98 -6.04
N TYR A 99 2.61 -7.20 -6.07
CA TYR A 99 2.50 -8.11 -7.21
C TYR A 99 2.44 -9.56 -6.72
N VAL A 100 1.77 -10.40 -7.51
CA VAL A 100 1.85 -11.85 -7.42
C VAL A 100 2.02 -12.41 -8.82
N ASP A 101 2.91 -13.39 -8.97
CA ASP A 101 3.12 -14.12 -10.20
C ASP A 101 1.89 -14.98 -10.51
N LYS A 102 1.31 -14.73 -11.69
CA LYS A 102 0.12 -15.41 -12.21
C LYS A 102 0.45 -16.44 -13.32
N THR A 103 1.71 -16.54 -13.70
CA THR A 103 2.17 -17.22 -14.92
C THR A 103 3.07 -18.44 -14.66
N PHE A 104 3.67 -18.55 -13.47
CA PHE A 104 4.66 -19.59 -13.12
C PHE A 104 4.27 -21.06 -13.42
N ILE A 105 2.98 -21.38 -13.46
CA ILE A 105 2.50 -22.76 -13.56
C ILE A 105 2.74 -23.40 -14.93
N SER A 106 3.01 -22.65 -16.00
CA SER A 106 3.14 -23.25 -17.34
C SER A 106 4.42 -24.06 -17.56
N LYS A 107 5.42 -24.02 -16.66
CA LYS A 107 6.72 -24.67 -16.92
C LYS A 107 7.21 -25.63 -15.84
N ASN A 108 6.95 -25.34 -14.56
CA ASN A 108 7.36 -26.18 -13.44
C ASN A 108 6.15 -26.43 -12.54
N SER A 109 5.20 -27.30 -12.91
CA SER A 109 3.94 -27.55 -12.17
C SER A 109 4.17 -27.69 -10.66
N PRO A 110 4.12 -26.60 -9.87
CA PRO A 110 4.31 -26.70 -8.44
C PRO A 110 2.99 -27.25 -7.91
N GLU A 111 3.06 -28.08 -6.87
CA GLU A 111 1.86 -28.60 -6.23
C GLU A 111 0.92 -27.44 -5.87
N LEU A 112 -0.26 -27.44 -6.49
CA LEU A 112 -1.31 -26.46 -6.24
C LEU A 112 -1.89 -26.74 -4.85
N LEU A 113 -1.88 -25.74 -3.98
CA LEU A 113 -2.48 -25.88 -2.66
C LEU A 113 -4.01 -25.97 -2.78
N ARG A 114 -4.59 -27.04 -2.21
CA ARG A 114 -6.03 -27.35 -2.24
C ARG A 114 -6.65 -27.26 -0.84
N GLY A 115 -7.99 -27.21 -0.77
CA GLY A 115 -8.71 -27.16 0.50
C GLY A 115 -8.57 -25.79 1.16
N SER A 116 -8.04 -25.74 2.38
CA SER A 116 -7.85 -24.50 3.13
C SER A 116 -6.38 -24.21 3.40
N ALA A 117 -6.02 -22.91 3.46
CA ALA A 117 -4.70 -22.44 3.86
C ALA A 117 -4.81 -21.33 4.91
N THR A 118 -3.83 -21.30 5.82
CA THR A 118 -3.58 -20.14 6.66
C THR A 118 -2.35 -19.42 6.15
N TYR A 119 -2.50 -18.16 5.76
CA TYR A 119 -1.41 -17.29 5.35
C TYR A 119 -0.97 -16.43 6.52
N LYS A 120 0.35 -16.31 6.72
CA LYS A 120 0.94 -15.42 7.73
C LYS A 120 2.01 -14.54 7.09
N GLY A 121 2.05 -13.27 7.50
CA GLY A 121 2.91 -12.28 6.87
C GLY A 121 3.12 -11.02 7.70
N GLU A 122 4.01 -10.16 7.20
CA GLU A 122 4.29 -8.84 7.77
C GLU A 122 3.48 -7.74 7.05
N VAL A 123 3.32 -6.61 7.73
CA VAL A 123 2.55 -5.45 7.27
C VAL A 123 3.40 -4.20 7.30
N MET A 124 3.44 -3.48 6.18
CA MET A 124 3.94 -2.10 6.12
C MET A 124 2.74 -1.17 6.06
N ALA A 125 2.75 -0.09 6.83
CA ALA A 125 1.61 0.81 6.92
C ALA A 125 2.00 2.27 6.88
N THR A 126 1.07 3.09 6.43
CA THR A 126 1.04 4.51 6.70
C THR A 126 -0.19 4.81 7.53
N TYR A 127 -0.07 5.78 8.43
CA TYR A 127 -1.24 6.39 9.04
C TYR A 127 -1.12 7.90 8.96
N THR A 128 -2.24 8.52 8.66
CA THR A 128 -2.40 9.96 8.63
C THR A 128 -2.93 10.41 9.98
N VAL A 129 -2.18 11.32 10.60
CA VAL A 129 -2.64 12.10 11.73
C VAL A 129 -3.14 13.45 11.19
N ASP A 130 -4.42 13.66 11.36
CA ASP A 130 -5.21 14.83 11.00
C ASP A 130 -4.69 16.06 11.77
N GLY A 131 -3.75 16.81 11.18
CA GLY A 131 -2.89 17.69 11.99
C GLY A 131 -3.45 19.07 12.35
N LYS A 132 -2.57 19.84 12.99
CA LYS A 132 -2.84 21.09 13.70
C LYS A 132 -3.07 22.28 12.76
N TYR A 133 -3.95 23.19 13.17
CA TYR A 133 -4.22 24.47 12.49
C TYR A 133 -2.95 25.33 12.34
N VAL A 134 -2.64 25.77 11.11
CA VAL A 134 -1.58 26.73 10.80
C VAL A 134 -2.13 28.07 10.29
N ASP A 135 -1.34 29.14 10.42
CA ASP A 135 -1.72 30.49 9.98
C ASP A 135 -1.46 30.75 8.48
N LYS A 136 -1.94 31.91 8.00
CA LYS A 136 -1.90 32.32 6.59
C LYS A 136 -0.47 32.55 6.05
N THR A 137 0.46 33.00 6.89
CA THR A 137 1.85 33.27 6.47
C THR A 137 2.57 31.96 6.16
N ALA A 138 2.29 30.90 6.92
CA ALA A 138 2.78 29.56 6.65
C ALA A 138 2.20 28.97 5.35
N TYR A 139 0.93 29.28 5.02
CA TYR A 139 0.29 28.88 3.76
C TYR A 139 0.86 29.59 2.53
N ASP A 140 1.06 30.90 2.59
CA ASP A 140 1.53 31.69 1.44
C ASP A 140 2.97 31.33 1.04
N ALA A 141 3.86 31.05 2.01
CA ALA A 141 5.20 30.52 1.75
C ALA A 141 5.19 29.10 1.13
N TYR A 142 4.09 28.37 1.28
CA TYR A 142 3.98 26.94 1.04
C TYR A 142 3.17 26.57 -0.22
N SER A 143 2.23 27.42 -0.67
CA SER A 143 1.50 27.25 -1.94
C SER A 143 2.41 27.05 -3.17
N GLN A 144 3.71 27.34 -3.03
CA GLN A 144 4.76 27.10 -4.01
C GLN A 144 5.26 25.63 -4.04
N HIS A 145 4.92 24.80 -3.03
CA HIS A 145 5.45 23.45 -2.80
C HIS A 145 4.44 22.30 -2.90
N ASN A 146 3.20 22.57 -3.33
CA ASN A 146 2.34 21.56 -3.97
C ASN A 146 1.91 20.35 -3.10
N SER A 147 1.75 20.52 -1.78
CA SER A 147 1.31 19.44 -0.88
C SER A 147 -0.04 19.70 -0.18
N ASP A 148 -0.76 18.62 0.16
CA ASP A 148 -2.18 18.55 0.53
C ASP A 148 -2.55 19.31 1.83
N TYR A 149 -2.84 20.61 1.74
CA TYR A 149 -3.53 21.33 2.82
C TYR A 149 -5.01 21.49 2.48
N PHE A 150 -5.87 21.25 3.47
CA PHE A 150 -7.30 21.51 3.36
C PHE A 150 -7.62 22.93 3.84
N TYR A 151 -8.28 23.72 2.98
CA TYR A 151 -8.85 25.01 3.37
C TYR A 151 -10.09 24.78 4.22
N ILE A 152 -10.06 25.23 5.48
CA ILE A 152 -11.24 25.25 6.33
C ILE A 152 -11.82 26.66 6.28
N SER A 153 -13.13 26.74 6.02
CA SER A 153 -13.91 27.97 5.87
C SER A 153 -13.51 29.04 6.90
N PRO A 154 -13.40 30.32 6.51
CA PRO A 154 -12.91 31.35 7.40
C PRO A 154 -13.92 31.58 8.53
N TYR A 155 -13.43 31.87 9.73
CA TYR A 155 -14.25 32.22 10.88
C TYR A 155 -13.92 33.64 11.35
N PRO A 156 -14.94 34.39 11.82
CA PRO A 156 -14.72 35.69 12.41
C PRO A 156 -14.01 35.56 13.75
N THR A 157 -13.02 36.41 14.00
CA THR A 157 -12.43 36.62 15.32
C THR A 157 -13.08 37.78 16.06
N ASP A 158 -12.78 37.91 17.35
CA ASP A 158 -13.37 38.94 18.23
C ASP A 158 -13.10 40.39 17.76
N ASP A 159 -12.08 40.59 16.94
CA ASP A 159 -11.73 41.87 16.30
C ASP A 159 -12.45 42.11 14.95
N GLY A 160 -13.34 41.20 14.53
CA GLY A 160 -14.08 41.26 13.27
C GLY A 160 -13.25 40.86 12.04
N SER A 161 -11.99 40.44 12.20
CA SER A 161 -11.18 39.90 11.10
C SER A 161 -11.56 38.46 10.76
N LEU A 162 -11.33 38.04 9.51
CA LEU A 162 -11.49 36.66 9.09
C LEU A 162 -10.15 35.92 9.22
N ARG A 163 -10.12 34.85 9.99
CA ARG A 163 -8.98 33.92 10.00
C ARG A 163 -9.30 32.70 9.15
N ALA A 164 -8.42 32.39 8.21
CA ALA A 164 -8.41 31.10 7.52
C ALA A 164 -7.69 30.08 8.41
N GLN A 165 -8.27 28.88 8.54
CA GLN A 165 -7.63 27.74 9.18
C GLN A 165 -7.11 26.81 8.10
N TYR A 166 -5.83 26.48 8.18
CA TYR A 166 -5.19 25.52 7.28
C TYR A 166 -4.79 24.28 8.09
N ARG A 167 -5.11 23.10 7.59
CA ARG A 167 -4.77 21.82 8.23
C ARG A 167 -3.68 21.12 7.41
N LYS A 168 -2.60 20.69 8.06
CA LYS A 168 -1.64 19.73 7.46
C LYS A 168 -1.86 18.36 8.06
N ASP A 169 -2.11 17.39 7.21
CA ASP A 169 -2.10 15.99 7.60
C ASP A 169 -0.66 15.49 7.72
N ILE A 170 -0.33 14.84 8.84
CA ILE A 170 0.99 14.23 9.07
C ILE A 170 0.89 12.76 8.69
N VAL A 171 1.57 12.37 7.61
CA VAL A 171 1.69 10.95 7.26
C VAL A 171 2.91 10.35 7.94
N THR A 172 2.70 9.28 8.70
CA THR A 172 3.78 8.47 9.30
C THR A 172 3.87 7.13 8.57
N PHE A 173 5.06 6.77 8.10
CA PHE A 173 5.33 5.45 7.51
C PHE A 173 5.99 4.51 8.52
N ASN A 174 5.39 3.34 8.70
CA ASN A 174 5.89 2.24 9.50
C ASN A 174 6.23 1.06 8.59
N GLU A 175 7.52 0.79 8.46
CA GLU A 175 8.00 -0.39 7.73
C GLU A 175 7.56 -1.70 8.37
N LYS A 176 7.44 -1.74 9.71
CA LYS A 176 7.02 -2.92 10.47
C LYS A 176 5.86 -2.57 11.38
N ASP A 177 4.69 -2.39 10.77
CA ASP A 177 3.49 -2.03 11.50
C ASP A 177 2.83 -3.24 12.18
N GLY A 178 3.18 -4.47 11.81
CA GLY A 178 2.67 -5.65 12.50
C GLY A 178 2.56 -6.87 11.59
N THR A 179 1.54 -7.69 11.84
CA THR A 179 1.34 -8.96 11.12
C THR A 179 -0.06 -9.10 10.55
N ILE A 180 -0.18 -9.92 9.51
CA ILE A 180 -1.44 -10.35 8.92
C ILE A 180 -1.58 -11.87 9.06
N GLU A 181 -2.78 -12.33 9.41
CA GLU A 181 -3.19 -13.73 9.28
C GLU A 181 -4.45 -13.80 8.41
N LEU A 182 -4.40 -14.56 7.32
CA LEU A 182 -5.55 -14.81 6.45
C LEU A 182 -5.87 -16.30 6.43
N LYS A 183 -7.15 -16.65 6.45
CA LYS A 183 -7.63 -18.02 6.28
C LYS A 183 -8.44 -18.07 5.01
N ALA A 184 -7.92 -18.79 4.01
CA ALA A 184 -8.60 -19.05 2.76
C ALA A 184 -9.17 -20.46 2.77
N ASP A 185 -10.43 -20.60 2.41
CA ASP A 185 -11.09 -21.86 2.10
C ASP A 185 -11.37 -21.85 0.60
N PHE A 186 -10.57 -22.58 -0.18
CA PHE A 186 -10.68 -22.64 -1.64
C PHE A 186 -11.85 -23.48 -2.10
N ASP A 187 -12.35 -24.40 -1.26
CA ASP A 187 -13.51 -25.23 -1.60
C ASP A 187 -14.80 -24.43 -1.43
N LYS A 188 -14.83 -23.50 -0.47
CA LYS A 188 -15.94 -22.55 -0.27
C LYS A 188 -15.74 -21.21 -0.98
N GLU A 189 -14.58 -20.98 -1.57
CA GLU A 189 -14.19 -19.71 -2.18
C GLU A 189 -14.37 -18.52 -1.21
N ARG A 190 -13.86 -18.66 0.02
CA ARG A 190 -13.95 -17.63 1.07
C ARG A 190 -12.60 -17.31 1.66
N ILE A 191 -12.42 -16.06 2.07
CA ILE A 191 -11.26 -15.61 2.84
C ILE A 191 -11.66 -14.67 3.96
N SER A 192 -11.01 -14.79 5.10
CA SER A 192 -11.15 -13.91 6.26
C SER A 192 -9.83 -13.81 7.01
N GLY A 193 -9.74 -13.00 8.06
CA GLY A 193 -8.49 -12.90 8.79
C GLY A 193 -8.41 -11.84 9.87
N TYR A 194 -7.19 -11.53 10.26
CA TYR A 194 -6.85 -10.52 11.24
C TYR A 194 -5.60 -9.75 10.81
N LEU A 195 -5.68 -8.43 10.93
CA LEU A 195 -4.52 -7.55 11.02
C LEU A 195 -4.20 -7.37 12.51
N ASN A 196 -2.95 -7.59 12.91
CA ASN A 196 -2.45 -7.22 14.24
C ASN A 196 -1.48 -6.06 14.06
N SER A 197 -2.00 -4.83 14.08
CA SER A 197 -1.21 -3.61 13.93
C SER A 197 -0.71 -3.10 15.29
N ASN A 198 0.52 -2.62 15.31
CA ASN A 198 1.15 -1.93 16.43
C ASN A 198 0.59 -0.50 16.58
N SER A 199 0.18 0.13 15.47
CA SER A 199 -0.33 1.51 15.47
C SER A 199 -1.81 1.58 15.84
N ILE A 200 -2.63 0.68 15.30
CA ILE A 200 -4.10 0.75 15.42
C ILE A 200 -4.70 -0.44 16.16
N GLY A 201 -3.86 -1.35 16.64
CA GLY A 201 -4.29 -2.56 17.33
C GLY A 201 -4.79 -3.66 16.38
N ARG A 202 -5.50 -4.64 16.95
CA ARG A 202 -6.03 -5.77 16.20
C ARG A 202 -7.32 -5.41 15.47
N VAL A 203 -7.37 -5.70 14.17
CA VAL A 203 -8.52 -5.50 13.30
C VAL A 203 -8.97 -6.84 12.72
N ARG A 204 -10.26 -7.13 12.82
CA ARG A 204 -10.85 -8.32 12.19
C ARG A 204 -11.25 -8.02 10.75
N LEU A 205 -10.87 -8.91 9.84
CA LEU A 205 -11.25 -8.88 8.44
C LEU A 205 -12.46 -9.80 8.26
N SER A 206 -13.60 -9.22 7.83
CA SER A 206 -14.82 -9.98 7.60
C SER A 206 -14.61 -11.00 6.49
N GLU A 207 -15.38 -12.09 6.51
CA GLU A 207 -15.37 -13.02 5.38
C GLU A 207 -15.75 -12.31 4.07
N THR A 208 -15.08 -12.69 2.99
CA THR A 208 -15.34 -12.19 1.64
C THR A 208 -15.07 -13.29 0.61
N ASP A 209 -15.60 -13.11 -0.58
CA ASP A 209 -15.55 -14.08 -1.66
C ASP A 209 -14.20 -14.04 -2.37
N LEU A 210 -13.69 -15.23 -2.72
CA LEU A 210 -12.55 -15.40 -3.60
C LEU A 210 -13.02 -15.47 -5.06
N SER A 211 -12.40 -14.67 -5.92
CA SER A 211 -12.47 -14.85 -7.36
C SER A 211 -11.30 -15.72 -7.81
N MET A 212 -11.62 -16.93 -8.27
CA MET A 212 -10.65 -17.94 -8.68
C MET A 212 -10.40 -17.89 -10.20
N ASN A 213 -9.13 -18.00 -10.60
CA ASN A 213 -8.77 -18.31 -11.98
C ASN A 213 -8.67 -19.84 -12.12
N GLY A 214 -9.65 -20.45 -12.78
CA GLY A 214 -9.71 -21.90 -12.97
C GLY A 214 -8.56 -22.48 -13.80
N TYR A 215 -7.87 -21.68 -14.61
CA TYR A 215 -6.76 -22.13 -15.46
C TYR A 215 -5.42 -22.09 -14.74
N THR A 216 -5.18 -21.06 -13.93
CA THR A 216 -3.88 -20.84 -13.29
C THR A 216 -3.88 -21.12 -11.80
N GLY A 217 -5.03 -21.37 -11.17
CA GLY A 217 -5.12 -21.56 -9.72
C GLY A 217 -4.98 -20.26 -8.89
N ALA A 218 -4.61 -19.15 -9.54
CA ALA A 218 -4.51 -17.82 -8.92
C ALA A 218 -5.87 -17.36 -8.38
N PHE A 219 -5.86 -16.48 -7.40
CA PHE A 219 -7.09 -15.96 -6.79
C PHE A 219 -6.99 -14.46 -6.48
N SER A 220 -8.13 -13.82 -6.24
CA SER A 220 -8.19 -12.45 -5.75
C SER A 220 -9.44 -12.18 -4.93
N TYR A 221 -9.43 -11.12 -4.15
CA TYR A 221 -10.58 -10.61 -3.39
C TYR A 221 -10.54 -9.08 -3.42
N GLN A 222 -11.68 -8.45 -3.69
CA GLN A 222 -11.78 -6.99 -3.88
C GLN A 222 -12.83 -6.33 -2.98
N ASN A 223 -13.72 -7.12 -2.37
CA ASN A 223 -14.86 -6.64 -1.60
C ASN A 223 -14.71 -6.94 -0.09
N GLY A 224 -13.48 -7.16 0.37
CA GLY A 224 -13.20 -7.41 1.78
C GLY A 224 -13.50 -6.17 2.62
N LYS A 225 -14.12 -6.36 3.77
CA LYS A 225 -14.44 -5.30 4.74
C LYS A 225 -13.77 -5.57 6.08
N THR A 226 -13.29 -4.54 6.75
CA THR A 226 -12.93 -4.68 8.16
C THR A 226 -14.21 -4.60 9.00
N LEU A 227 -14.23 -5.29 10.13
CA LEU A 227 -15.32 -5.11 11.07
C LEU A 227 -15.16 -3.79 11.80
N GLU A 228 -16.27 -3.06 11.90
CA GLU A 228 -16.35 -1.84 12.70
C GLU A 228 -16.14 -2.19 14.17
N THR A 229 -15.49 -1.28 14.89
CA THR A 229 -15.37 -1.35 16.34
C THR A 229 -15.72 0.00 16.93
N ASP A 230 -15.79 0.09 18.26
CA ASP A 230 -15.96 1.38 18.94
C ASP A 230 -14.85 2.39 18.58
N LYS A 231 -13.74 1.94 17.99
CA LYS A 231 -12.58 2.75 17.61
C LYS A 231 -12.39 2.99 16.10
N LEU A 232 -12.96 2.15 15.25
CA LEU A 232 -12.63 2.06 13.82
C LEU A 232 -13.90 2.05 12.98
N LYS A 233 -13.99 2.86 11.93
CA LYS A 233 -15.04 2.68 10.91
C LYS A 233 -14.75 1.43 10.08
N GLN A 234 -15.76 0.98 9.34
CA GLN A 234 -15.58 -0.07 8.34
C GLN A 234 -14.57 0.39 7.28
N GLY A 235 -13.44 -0.29 7.22
CA GLY A 235 -12.45 -0.19 6.15
C GLY A 235 -12.66 -1.25 5.07
N LYS A 236 -11.77 -1.23 4.07
CA LYS A 236 -11.72 -2.19 2.97
C LYS A 236 -10.40 -2.92 2.98
N TYR A 237 -10.42 -4.18 2.57
CA TYR A 237 -9.22 -4.95 2.31
C TYR A 237 -9.34 -5.74 1.01
N VAL A 238 -8.24 -5.82 0.27
CA VAL A 238 -8.16 -6.45 -1.05
C VAL A 238 -6.85 -7.21 -1.18
N GLY A 239 -6.78 -8.16 -2.11
CA GLY A 239 -5.54 -8.88 -2.36
C GLY A 239 -5.62 -9.89 -3.49
N ARG A 240 -4.47 -10.46 -3.80
CA ARG A 240 -4.24 -11.39 -4.90
C ARG A 240 -3.31 -12.50 -4.44
N GLY A 241 -3.62 -13.72 -4.82
CA GLY A 241 -2.79 -14.89 -4.59
C GLY A 241 -2.03 -15.30 -5.85
N SER A 242 -0.81 -15.79 -5.62
CA SER A 242 0.01 -16.48 -6.62
C SER A 242 -0.71 -17.70 -7.21
N SER A 243 -0.32 -18.11 -8.42
CA SER A 243 -0.94 -19.24 -9.13
C SER A 243 -0.88 -20.56 -8.36
N ASN A 244 0.20 -20.81 -7.61
CA ASN A 244 0.34 -22.01 -6.77
C ASN A 244 -0.34 -21.88 -5.39
N ARG A 245 -0.98 -20.72 -5.11
CA ARG A 245 -1.64 -20.38 -3.84
C ARG A 245 -0.72 -20.48 -2.62
N LYS A 246 0.58 -20.24 -2.79
CA LYS A 246 1.54 -20.25 -1.67
C LYS A 246 1.78 -18.87 -1.08
N GLU A 247 1.48 -17.83 -1.85
CA GLU A 247 1.71 -16.44 -1.48
C GLU A 247 0.52 -15.57 -1.82
N VAL A 248 0.26 -14.58 -0.97
CA VAL A 248 -0.78 -13.56 -1.15
C VAL A 248 -0.21 -12.19 -0.83
N VAL A 249 -0.50 -11.21 -1.69
CA VAL A 249 -0.19 -9.79 -1.46
C VAL A 249 -1.48 -9.00 -1.52
N GLY A 250 -1.60 -8.01 -0.65
CA GLY A 250 -2.80 -7.19 -0.64
C GLY A 250 -2.65 -5.91 0.16
N GLN A 251 -3.79 -5.24 0.36
CA GLN A 251 -3.87 -3.96 1.02
C GLN A 251 -5.07 -3.85 1.96
N ILE A 252 -4.94 -2.93 2.90
CA ILE A 252 -5.98 -2.53 3.83
C ILE A 252 -6.05 -1.00 3.82
N LYS A 253 -7.27 -0.44 3.75
CA LYS A 253 -7.53 0.98 4.02
C LYS A 253 -8.65 1.08 5.04
N ILE A 254 -8.40 1.80 6.13
CA ILE A 254 -9.36 2.06 7.20
C ILE A 254 -9.41 3.57 7.41
N GLU A 255 -10.63 4.11 7.46
CA GLU A 255 -10.87 5.50 7.84
C GLU A 255 -11.30 5.53 9.31
N PHE A 256 -10.89 6.55 10.03
CA PHE A 256 -11.20 6.69 11.45
C PHE A 256 -12.30 7.73 11.63
N ASP A 257 -12.90 7.70 12.81
CA ASP A 257 -13.69 8.83 13.27
C ASP A 257 -12.81 9.68 14.17
N GLU A 258 -12.78 10.99 13.92
CA GLU A 258 -11.87 11.94 14.57
C GLU A 258 -11.88 11.84 16.10
N GLN A 259 -12.99 11.38 16.70
CA GLN A 259 -13.21 11.32 18.14
C GLN A 259 -12.70 10.05 18.83
N LYS A 260 -12.37 8.97 18.10
CA LYS A 260 -12.30 7.62 18.67
C LYS A 260 -10.91 7.11 19.09
N LEU A 261 -9.84 7.85 18.78
CA LEU A 261 -8.45 7.56 19.20
C LEU A 261 -7.74 8.71 19.94
N GLY A 262 -8.48 9.72 20.41
CA GLY A 262 -7.90 10.85 21.15
C GLY A 262 -7.70 12.13 20.32
N GLY A 263 -8.44 12.27 19.21
CA GLY A 263 -8.29 13.39 18.28
C GLY A 263 -7.16 13.12 17.29
N GLU A 264 -7.41 13.40 16.01
CA GLU A 264 -6.39 13.47 14.97
C GLU A 264 -5.98 12.15 14.27
N PHE A 265 -6.66 11.00 14.32
CA PHE A 265 -6.38 9.92 13.34
C PHE A 265 -7.33 10.03 12.15
N GLY A 266 -6.78 10.20 10.94
CA GLY A 266 -7.56 10.34 9.70
C GLY A 266 -7.74 9.00 8.98
N THR A 267 -6.65 8.46 8.44
CA THR A 267 -6.66 7.24 7.62
C THR A 267 -5.51 6.32 7.99
N TYR A 268 -5.74 5.01 8.03
CA TYR A 268 -4.72 3.98 8.05
C TYR A 268 -4.73 3.27 6.71
N GLN A 269 -3.56 3.12 6.10
CA GLN A 269 -3.39 2.34 4.89
C GLN A 269 -2.22 1.37 5.07
N ALA A 270 -2.35 0.18 4.52
CA ALA A 270 -1.29 -0.81 4.65
C ALA A 270 -1.19 -1.69 3.42
N VAL A 271 0.02 -2.19 3.19
CA VAL A 271 0.32 -3.29 2.28
C VAL A 271 0.86 -4.47 3.07
N TYR A 272 0.54 -5.68 2.62
CA TYR A 272 1.03 -6.90 3.23
C TYR A 272 1.41 -7.93 2.17
N GLY A 273 2.35 -8.79 2.53
CA GLY A 273 2.63 -10.04 1.84
C GLY A 273 2.67 -11.18 2.85
N ALA A 274 2.04 -12.30 2.52
CA ALA A 274 1.90 -13.44 3.41
C ALA A 274 2.08 -14.77 2.67
N THR A 275 2.60 -15.76 3.40
CA THR A 275 2.90 -17.11 2.88
C THR A 275 1.99 -18.13 3.54
N ALA A 276 1.53 -19.12 2.77
CA ALA A 276 0.78 -20.26 3.30
C ALA A 276 1.66 -21.07 4.26
N GLN A 277 1.06 -21.52 5.37
CA GLN A 277 1.66 -22.33 6.43
C GLN A 277 1.03 -23.72 6.46
#